data_AF-A0A7Y7ADY3-F1
#
_entry.id   AF-A0A7Y7ADY3-F1
#
_cell.length_a   1.000
_cell.length_b   1.000
_cell.length_c   1.000
_cell.angle_alpha   90.00
_cell.angle_beta   90.00
_cell.angle_gamma   90.00
#
_symmetry.space_group_name_H-M   'P 1'
#
loop_
_entity.id
_entity.type
_entity.pdbx_description
1 polymer ?
#
loop_
_entity_poly.entity_id
_entity_poly.type
_entity_poly.pdbx_seq_one_letter_code
_entity_poly.pdbx_strand_id
1 'polypeptide(L)'
;MAIERKCTSCNTWNKDEDYCTNCGAVLSPQIIEEKREEQREKRRSSAPPSKFDLFLERWKSSKYLPLRILYHIVYGIAVTFITIASLFAWMAASPNG
;
A
#
# COMPACT_ATOMS: atom_id res chain seq x y z
N MET A 1 4.17 0.20 33.57
CA MET A 1 2.96 1.02 33.79
C MET A 1 1.79 0.20 33.27
N ALA A 2 0.81 -0.14 34.10
CA ALA A 2 -0.39 -0.82 33.64
C ALA A 2 -1.22 0.17 32.81
N ILE A 3 -1.57 -0.20 31.59
CA ILE A 3 -2.32 0.64 30.66
C ILE A 3 -3.79 0.22 30.77
N GLU A 4 -4.57 1.04 31.47
CA GLU A 4 -6.02 0.85 31.53
C GLU A 4 -6.67 1.46 30.29
N ARG A 5 -7.45 0.65 29.56
CA ARG A 5 -8.15 1.08 28.33
C ARG A 5 -9.65 0.86 28.47
N LYS A 6 -10.41 1.90 28.15
CA LYS A 6 -11.87 1.81 28.05
C LYS A 6 -12.26 1.29 26.69
N CYS A 7 -13.12 0.27 26.66
CA CYS A 7 -13.66 -0.28 25.43
C CYS A 7 -14.63 0.71 24.74
N THR A 8 -14.45 0.96 23.45
CA THR A 8 -15.30 1.89 22.67
C THR A 8 -16.68 1.31 22.32
N SER A 9 -16.83 -0.01 22.32
CA SER A 9 -18.09 -0.69 21.98
C SER A 9 -18.99 -0.96 23.20
N CYS A 10 -18.44 -1.37 24.35
CA CYS A 10 -19.23 -1.71 25.54
C CYS A 10 -18.94 -0.86 26.79
N ASN A 11 -18.08 0.17 26.68
CA ASN A 11 -17.72 1.11 27.76
C ASN A 11 -17.10 0.49 29.03
N THR A 12 -16.72 -0.79 29.02
CA THR A 12 -16.07 -1.44 30.15
C THR A 12 -14.57 -1.10 30.20
N TRP A 13 -14.04 -0.98 31.42
CA TRP A 13 -12.61 -0.78 31.67
C TRP A 13 -11.88 -2.12 31.68
N ASN A 14 -10.83 -2.25 30.88
CA ASN A 14 -9.95 -3.42 30.87
C ASN A 14 -8.51 -2.98 31.23
N LYS A 15 -7.79 -3.84 31.94
CA LYS A 15 -6.39 -3.61 32.33
C LYS A 15 -5.48 -4.49 31.50
N ASP A 16 -4.64 -3.90 30.67
CA ASP A 16 -3.60 -4.59 29.90
C ASP A 16 -4.08 -5.78 29.04
N GLU A 17 -5.35 -5.80 28.61
CA GLU A 17 -5.88 -6.82 27.71
C GLU A 17 -5.98 -6.32 26.27
N ASP A 18 -5.59 -7.17 25.31
CA ASP A 18 -5.65 -6.88 23.87
C ASP A 18 -7.08 -6.92 23.32
N TYR A 19 -7.95 -7.67 24.01
CA TYR A 19 -9.36 -7.82 23.71
C TYR A 19 -10.19 -7.47 24.93
N CYS A 20 -11.40 -6.98 24.70
CA CYS A 20 -12.32 -6.68 25.77
C CYS A 20 -12.87 -7.97 26.38
N THR A 21 -12.75 -8.11 27.70
CA THR A 21 -13.28 -9.25 28.49
C THR A 21 -14.79 -9.45 28.33
N ASN A 22 -15.56 -8.37 28.15
CA ASN A 22 -17.02 -8.43 28.02
C ASN A 22 -17.54 -8.66 26.58
N CYS A 23 -16.93 -8.04 25.56
CA CYS A 23 -17.48 -8.06 24.19
C CYS A 23 -16.53 -8.62 23.12
N GLY A 24 -15.30 -9.00 23.49
CA GLY A 24 -14.29 -9.52 22.57
C GLY A 24 -13.78 -8.51 21.53
N ALA A 25 -14.14 -7.22 21.64
CA ALA A 25 -13.65 -6.18 20.75
C ALA A 25 -12.15 -5.94 20.97
N VAL A 26 -11.42 -5.66 19.89
CA VAL A 26 -9.98 -5.35 19.94
C VAL A 26 -9.78 -4.01 20.65
N LEU A 27 -8.90 -3.98 21.65
CA LEU A 27 -8.55 -2.79 22.42
C LEU A 27 -7.14 -2.29 22.16
N SER A 28 -6.23 -3.19 21.79
CA SER A 28 -4.85 -2.80 21.52
C SER A 28 -4.77 -1.97 20.24
N PRO A 29 -4.17 -0.77 20.30
CA PRO A 29 -4.03 0.09 19.12
C PRO A 29 -3.30 -0.60 17.97
N GLN A 30 -2.29 -1.42 18.29
CA GLN A 30 -1.50 -2.15 17.31
C GLN A 30 -2.35 -3.12 16.46
N ILE A 31 -3.21 -3.93 17.10
CA ILE A 31 -4.06 -4.88 16.37
C ILE A 31 -5.17 -4.15 15.59
N ILE A 32 -5.63 -2.99 16.07
CA ILE A 32 -6.59 -2.16 15.33
C ILE A 32 -5.95 -1.59 14.05
N GLU A 33 -4.72 -1.09 14.14
CA GLU A 33 -3.97 -0.58 13.00
C GLU A 33 -3.65 -1.69 12.00
N GLU A 34 -3.17 -2.84 12.46
CA GLU A 34 -2.87 -4.01 11.62
C GLU A 34 -4.12 -4.49 10.86
N LYS A 35 -5.27 -4.63 11.53
CA LYS A 35 -6.53 -4.97 10.86
C LYS A 35 -6.97 -3.92 9.85
N ARG A 36 -6.70 -2.64 10.11
CA ARG A 36 -7.01 -1.54 9.19
C ARG A 36 -6.09 -1.57 7.97
N GLU A 37 -4.81 -1.89 8.17
CA GLU A 37 -3.84 -2.09 7.11
C GLU A 37 -4.19 -3.30 6.24
N GLU A 38 -4.48 -4.45 6.85
CA GLU A 38 -4.97 -5.62 6.11
C GLU A 38 -6.20 -5.30 5.27
N GLN A 39 -7.17 -4.56 5.81
CA GLN A 39 -8.36 -4.16 5.05
C GLN A 39 -8.02 -3.22 3.90
N ARG A 40 -7.02 -2.34 4.05
CA ARG A 40 -6.54 -1.47 2.96
C ARG A 40 -5.82 -2.29 1.90
N GLU A 41 -5.01 -3.26 2.30
CA GLU A 41 -4.31 -4.17 1.38
C GLU A 41 -5.31 -5.02 0.60
N LYS A 42 -6.30 -5.61 1.26
CA LYS A 42 -7.38 -6.38 0.62
C LYS A 42 -8.11 -5.54 -0.44
N ARG A 43 -8.36 -4.25 -0.17
CA ARG A 43 -8.96 -3.32 -1.14
C ARG A 43 -8.03 -2.97 -2.31
N ARG A 44 -6.72 -2.86 -2.07
CA ARG A 44 -5.72 -2.61 -3.12
C ARG A 44 -5.53 -3.84 -4.01
N SER A 45 -5.48 -5.04 -3.43
CA SER A 45 -5.34 -6.29 -4.16
C SER A 45 -6.58 -6.66 -4.97
N SER A 46 -7.77 -6.28 -4.49
CA SER A 46 -9.03 -6.50 -5.20
C SER A 46 -9.41 -5.38 -6.17
N ALA A 47 -8.60 -4.32 -6.26
CA ALA A 47 -8.88 -3.22 -7.17
C ALA A 47 -8.76 -3.73 -8.62
N PRO A 48 -9.81 -3.62 -9.45
CA PRO A 48 -9.72 -4.05 -10.83
C PRO A 48 -8.62 -3.23 -11.53
N PRO A 49 -7.85 -3.85 -12.44
CA PRO A 49 -6.82 -3.15 -13.18
C PRO A 49 -7.43 -1.96 -13.92
N SER A 50 -6.73 -0.83 -13.90
CA SER A 50 -7.24 0.35 -14.58
C SER A 50 -7.29 0.10 -16.10
N LYS A 51 -8.12 0.87 -16.82
CA LYS A 51 -8.20 0.78 -18.29
C LYS A 51 -6.82 1.01 -18.95
N PHE A 52 -5.97 1.81 -18.32
CA PHE A 52 -4.60 2.07 -18.76
C PHE A 52 -3.69 0.86 -18.53
N ASP A 53 -3.80 0.18 -17.39
CA ASP A 53 -3.03 -1.04 -17.11
C ASP A 53 -3.36 -2.14 -18.12
N LEU A 54 -4.66 -2.35 -18.38
CA LEU A 54 -5.13 -3.30 -19.39
C LEU A 54 -4.64 -2.93 -20.81
N PHE A 55 -4.55 -1.64 -21.13
CA PHE A 55 -4.01 -1.20 -22.42
C PHE A 55 -2.50 -1.46 -22.53
N LEU A 56 -1.75 -1.15 -21.48
CA LEU A 56 -0.30 -1.39 -21.43
C LEU A 56 0.03 -2.89 -21.50
N GLU A 57 -0.74 -3.74 -20.80
CA GLU A 57 -0.60 -5.20 -20.88
C GLU A 57 -0.85 -5.71 -22.30
N ARG A 58 -1.93 -5.26 -22.94
CA ARG A 58 -2.25 -5.62 -24.34
C ARG A 58 -1.18 -5.14 -25.31
N TRP A 59 -0.62 -3.96 -25.08
CA TRP A 59 0.45 -3.41 -25.91
C TRP A 59 1.73 -4.24 -25.77
N LYS A 60 2.10 -4.59 -24.53
CA LYS A 60 3.25 -5.44 -24.21
C LYS A 60 3.12 -6.85 -24.77
N SER A 61 1.93 -7.46 -24.67
CA SER A 61 1.65 -8.84 -25.11
C SER A 61 1.19 -8.94 -26.57
N SER A 62 1.32 -7.87 -27.36
CA SER A 62 0.84 -7.86 -28.74
C SER A 62 1.53 -8.93 -29.58
N LYS A 63 0.75 -9.55 -30.47
CA LYS A 63 1.23 -10.57 -31.43
C LYS A 63 2.20 -9.99 -32.46
N TYR A 64 2.19 -8.67 -32.66
CA TYR A 64 3.02 -8.00 -33.66
C TYR A 64 4.38 -7.59 -33.05
N LEU A 65 5.46 -8.18 -33.58
CA LEU A 65 6.84 -7.90 -33.15
C LEU A 65 7.24 -6.42 -33.16
N PRO A 66 6.90 -5.59 -34.18
CA PRO A 66 7.28 -4.18 -34.19
C PRO A 66 6.65 -3.40 -33.03
N LEU A 67 5.39 -3.74 -32.70
CA LEU A 67 4.64 -3.06 -31.67
C LEU A 67 5.19 -3.35 -30.27
N ARG A 68 5.69 -4.58 -30.06
CA ARG A 68 6.38 -4.98 -28.82
C ARG A 68 7.72 -4.30 -28.65
N ILE A 69 8.49 -4.15 -29.73
CA ILE A 69 9.77 -3.43 -29.72
C ILE A 69 9.55 -1.96 -29.36
N LEU A 70 8.54 -1.32 -29.98
CA LEU A 70 8.19 0.06 -29.67
C LEU A 70 7.81 0.25 -28.19
N TYR A 71 7.02 -0.67 -27.62
CA TYR A 71 6.69 -0.65 -26.20
C TYR A 71 7.96 -0.68 -25.33
N HIS A 72 8.90 -1.58 -25.62
CA HIS A 72 10.14 -1.68 -24.84
C HIS A 72 11.02 -0.43 -24.95
N ILE A 73 11.07 0.22 -26.11
CA ILE A 73 11.83 1.48 -26.29
C ILE A 73 11.20 2.59 -25.45
N VAL A 74 9.89 2.81 -25.57
CA VAL A 74 9.18 3.85 -24.82
C VAL A 74 9.26 3.59 -23.31
N TYR A 75 9.05 2.33 -22.90
CA TYR A 75 9.16 1.93 -21.50
C TYR A 75 10.57 2.13 -20.96
N GLY A 76 11.61 1.76 -21.73
CA GLY A 76 13.00 1.94 -21.33
C GLY A 76 13.35 3.43 -21.13
N ILE A 77 12.91 4.30 -22.05
CA ILE A 77 13.10 5.75 -21.94
C ILE A 77 12.39 6.27 -20.68
N ALA A 78 11.13 5.89 -20.46
CA ALA A 78 10.36 6.33 -19.30
C ALA A 78 11.02 5.90 -17.98
N VAL A 79 11.45 4.64 -17.86
CA VAL A 79 12.15 4.13 -16.68
C VAL A 79 13.44 4.91 -16.45
N THR A 80 14.22 5.18 -17.50
CA THR A 80 15.48 5.93 -17.39
C THR A 80 15.25 7.32 -16.80
N PHE A 81 14.24 8.05 -17.28
CA PHE A 81 13.88 9.36 -16.72
C PHE A 81 13.43 9.27 -15.26
N ILE A 82 12.60 8.29 -14.92
CA ILE A 82 12.13 8.08 -13.54
C ILE A 82 13.32 7.75 -12.63
N THR A 83 14.24 6.90 -13.05
CA THR A 83 15.44 6.56 -12.28
C THR A 83 16.28 7.81 -12.00
N ILE A 84 16.55 8.62 -13.03
CA ILE A 84 17.31 9.88 -12.88
C ILE A 84 16.56 10.84 -11.95
N ALA A 85 15.27 11.06 -12.16
CA ALA A 85 14.45 11.95 -11.33
C ALA A 85 14.39 11.47 -9.87
N SER A 86 14.27 10.16 -9.63
CA SER A 86 14.26 9.58 -8.29
C SER A 86 15.58 9.76 -7.57
N LEU A 87 16.70 9.71 -8.29
CA LEU A 87 18.04 9.97 -7.75
C LEU A 87 18.16 11.43 -7.32
N PHE A 88 17.71 12.38 -8.16
CA PHE A 88 17.66 13.79 -7.79
C PHE A 88 16.70 14.07 -6.62
N ALA A 89 15.53 13.44 -6.61
CA ALA A 89 14.58 13.57 -5.51
C ALA A 89 15.16 13.04 -4.19
N TRP A 90 15.89 11.92 -4.23
CA TRP A 90 16.58 11.37 -3.07
C TRP A 90 17.69 12.29 -2.57
N MET A 91 18.50 12.86 -3.48
CA MET A 91 19.52 13.84 -3.10
C MET A 91 18.89 15.10 -2.46
N ALA A 92 17.76 15.58 -3.00
CA ALA A 92 17.05 16.74 -2.45
C ALA A 92 16.36 16.46 -1.11
N ALA A 93 15.90 15.23 -0.89
CA ALA A 93 15.26 14.82 0.37
C ALA A 93 16.26 14.38 1.44
N SER A 94 17.53 14.16 1.08
CA SER A 94 18.57 13.80 2.03
C SER A 94 18.83 14.98 2.98
N PRO A 95 18.87 14.77 4.32
CA PRO A 95 18.93 15.85 5.31
C PRO A 95 20.19 16.71 5.30
N ASN A 96 21.21 16.34 4.50
CA ASN A 96 22.51 17.02 4.43
C ASN A 96 22.67 17.83 3.14
N GLY A 97 21.62 18.59 2.76
CA GLY A 97 21.73 19.71 1.84
C GLY A 97 22.16 20.97 2.56
#